data_AF-A0AAE0BKZ7-F1
#
_entry.id   AF-A0AAE0BKZ7-F1
#
_cell.length_a   1.000
_cell.length_b   1.000
_cell.length_c   1.000
_cell.angle_alpha   90.00
_cell.angle_beta   90.00
_cell.angle_gamma   90.00
#
_symmetry.space_group_name_H-M   'P 1'
#
loop_
_entity.id
_entity.type
_entity.pdbx_description
1 polymer ?
#
loop_
_entity_poly.entity_id
_entity_poly.type
_entity_poly.pdbx_seq_one_letter_code
_entity_poly.pdbx_strand_id
1 'polypeptide(L)'
;MTTNETQKSKDLPKDLDELVTLTEPGHVYTYRESQETLTSTTTFLKQFYENFDPDTVLHKNYDRWQARSDPRYVGKTRDQIKDQWKAKGESARNLGVQMHQMIDRKLNEEALDVGDKSILPELIQFDHFMRDEELQPYRSEWTIFDEEARIGGTVDLLVTNEDGTCDLIDWKRTSKDLSPSAQSWRNMKGCMSDYEDNTYNRYRLQLCVYRMILEANYGVSIRAMRLVQLSSELEEYIVHDIKALPREVIKQIREVRLSQVEPLSLSVPTSIQLKSRAEDIPNTDEHAAMNKEWKTSSAADNLDQAMQQLTYCGNRKWLKKNKSSSGLWRVKATTAALHCTPLKPSGKYVCSNRFHGKQVLLVGSYASAIMI
;
A
#
# COMPACT_ATOMS: atom_id res chain seq x y z
N MET A 1 -27.95 16.63 32.68
CA MET A 1 -27.38 15.37 33.19
C MET A 1 -28.03 14.28 32.37
N THR A 2 -27.39 13.53 31.48
CA THR A 2 -25.99 13.10 31.38
C THR A 2 -25.64 12.94 29.90
N THR A 3 -24.55 13.59 29.50
CA THR A 3 -23.73 13.27 28.32
C THR A 3 -23.12 11.87 28.51
N ASN A 4 -23.17 11.00 27.48
CA ASN A 4 -22.30 9.83 27.40
C ASN A 4 -21.89 9.58 25.95
N GLU A 5 -20.74 10.16 25.61
CA GLU A 5 -19.61 9.55 24.87
C GLU A 5 -19.92 8.45 23.83
N THR A 6 -20.20 8.85 22.59
CA THR A 6 -19.95 8.03 21.39
C THR A 6 -19.08 8.81 20.41
N GLN A 7 -17.90 9.22 20.89
CA GLN A 7 -16.91 9.92 20.08
C GLN A 7 -15.51 9.36 20.34
N LYS A 8 -15.32 8.09 20.01
CA LYS A 8 -14.00 7.44 19.88
C LYS A 8 -14.01 6.44 18.70
N SER A 9 -14.13 6.95 17.48
CA SER A 9 -13.73 6.21 16.26
C SER A 9 -13.24 7.12 15.13
N LYS A 10 -12.93 8.39 15.41
CA LYS A 10 -12.43 9.34 14.41
C LYS A 10 -10.97 9.65 14.71
N ASP A 11 -10.09 9.07 13.91
CA ASP A 11 -8.82 9.63 13.43
C ASP A 11 -7.83 8.50 13.10
N LEU A 12 -8.18 7.71 12.07
CA LEU A 12 -7.15 7.11 11.21
C LEU A 12 -6.60 8.24 10.29
N PRO A 13 -5.32 8.22 9.89
CA PRO A 13 -4.69 9.39 9.28
C PRO A 13 -5.37 9.79 7.97
N LYS A 14 -6.21 10.83 8.01
CA LYS A 14 -6.79 11.46 6.81
C LYS A 14 -5.71 12.08 5.92
N ASP A 15 -4.54 12.34 6.50
CA ASP A 15 -3.42 13.00 5.85
C ASP A 15 -2.84 12.21 4.67
N LEU A 16 -3.02 10.88 4.64
CA LEU A 16 -2.51 10.05 3.54
C LEU A 16 -3.45 9.99 2.33
N ASP A 17 -4.76 10.17 2.54
CA ASP A 17 -5.76 10.17 1.46
C ASP A 17 -5.47 11.32 0.47
N GLU A 18 -4.97 12.43 0.97
CA GLU A 18 -4.59 13.58 0.15
C GLU A 18 -3.32 13.34 -0.66
N LEU A 19 -2.51 12.33 -0.34
CA LEU A 19 -1.21 12.11 -1.00
C LEU A 19 -1.30 11.22 -2.24
N VAL A 20 -2.43 10.57 -2.48
CA VAL A 20 -2.63 9.69 -3.66
C VAL A 20 -3.90 10.08 -4.41
N THR A 21 -3.84 10.00 -5.74
CA THR A 21 -5.02 10.13 -6.60
C THR A 21 -5.20 8.89 -7.45
N LEU A 22 -6.44 8.45 -7.57
CA LEU A 22 -6.87 7.49 -8.57
C LEU A 22 -7.44 8.24 -9.77
N THR A 23 -6.93 7.98 -10.97
CA THR A 23 -7.50 8.50 -12.23
C THR A 23 -8.17 7.37 -13.00
N GLU A 24 -9.45 7.57 -13.33
CA GLU A 24 -10.25 6.68 -14.18
C GLU A 24 -10.53 7.32 -15.57
N PRO A 25 -10.67 6.52 -16.64
CA PRO A 25 -10.54 5.06 -16.66
C PRO A 25 -9.08 4.62 -16.68
N GLY A 26 -8.74 3.59 -15.91
CA GLY A 26 -7.44 2.90 -16.01
C GLY A 26 -6.74 2.59 -14.69
N HIS A 27 -7.34 2.97 -13.55
CA HIS A 27 -6.80 2.76 -12.21
C HIS A 27 -5.35 3.24 -12.11
N VAL A 28 -5.10 4.47 -12.59
CA VAL A 28 -3.77 5.09 -12.53
C VAL A 28 -3.63 5.78 -11.17
N TYR A 29 -2.73 5.27 -10.35
CA TYR A 29 -2.42 5.82 -9.04
C TYR A 29 -1.27 6.81 -9.17
N THR A 30 -1.44 8.04 -8.70
CA THR A 30 -0.41 9.08 -8.75
C THR A 30 -0.11 9.59 -7.36
N TYR A 31 1.16 9.57 -6.95
CA TYR A 31 1.61 10.20 -5.70
C TYR A 31 1.69 11.71 -5.91
N ARG A 32 0.90 12.48 -5.16
CA ARG A 32 0.66 13.91 -5.44
C ARG A 32 1.92 14.76 -5.33
N GLU A 33 2.81 14.48 -4.37
CA GLU A 33 3.96 15.37 -4.15
C GLU A 33 4.99 15.27 -5.28
N SER A 34 5.27 14.06 -5.78
CA SER A 34 6.24 13.85 -6.87
C SER A 34 5.60 13.77 -8.26
N GLN A 35 4.27 13.68 -8.34
CA GLN A 35 3.52 13.39 -9.58
C GLN A 35 3.93 12.06 -10.23
N GLU A 36 4.53 11.15 -9.45
CA GLU A 36 4.99 9.85 -9.93
C GLU A 36 3.82 8.86 -9.97
N THR A 37 3.72 8.11 -11.06
CA THR A 37 2.75 7.02 -11.19
C THR A 37 3.20 5.80 -10.38
N LEU A 38 2.33 5.33 -9.50
CA LEU A 38 2.53 4.12 -8.71
C LEU A 38 2.09 2.89 -9.52
N THR A 39 2.76 1.76 -9.30
CA THR A 39 2.33 0.48 -9.89
C THR A 39 1.11 -0.03 -9.14
N SER A 40 0.04 -0.41 -9.84
CA SER A 40 -1.11 -1.02 -9.16
C SER A 40 -0.74 -2.37 -8.55
N THR A 41 -1.34 -2.69 -7.40
CA THR A 41 -1.11 -3.97 -6.71
C THR A 41 -1.41 -5.13 -7.64
N THR A 42 -2.52 -5.08 -8.39
CA THR A 42 -2.89 -6.12 -9.35
C THR A 42 -1.86 -6.26 -10.48
N THR A 43 -1.27 -5.16 -10.97
CA THR A 43 -0.22 -5.20 -11.99
C THR A 43 1.07 -5.80 -11.44
N PHE A 44 1.50 -5.36 -10.26
CA PHE A 44 2.68 -5.89 -9.58
C PHE A 44 2.55 -7.41 -9.34
N LEU A 45 1.39 -7.87 -8.88
CA LEU A 45 1.20 -9.27 -8.50
C LEU A 45 1.19 -10.25 -9.67
N LYS A 46 0.96 -9.80 -10.92
CA LYS A 46 0.96 -10.64 -12.13
C LYS A 46 2.25 -11.42 -12.35
N GLN A 47 3.36 -10.96 -11.78
CA GLN A 47 4.64 -11.67 -11.89
C GLN A 47 4.69 -12.97 -11.07
N PHE A 48 3.83 -13.13 -10.06
CA PHE A 48 3.80 -14.30 -9.19
C PHE A 48 2.90 -15.42 -9.72
N TYR A 49 2.23 -15.24 -10.85
CA TYR A 49 1.40 -16.28 -11.44
C TYR A 49 1.55 -16.29 -12.96
N GLU A 50 1.06 -17.34 -13.60
CA GLU A 50 1.15 -17.44 -15.04
C GLU A 50 -0.05 -16.76 -15.70
N ASN A 51 0.25 -15.96 -16.71
CA ASN A 51 -0.76 -15.29 -17.51
C ASN A 51 -1.42 -16.26 -18.47
N PHE A 52 -2.67 -15.99 -18.82
CA PHE A 52 -3.36 -16.77 -19.84
C PHE A 52 -2.74 -16.48 -21.21
N ASP A 53 -2.12 -17.50 -21.80
CA ASP A 53 -1.60 -17.45 -23.16
C ASP A 53 -2.55 -18.26 -24.08
N PRO A 54 -3.35 -17.58 -24.92
CA PRO A 54 -4.30 -18.26 -25.78
C PRO A 54 -3.62 -19.16 -26.81
N ASP A 55 -2.45 -18.77 -27.31
CA ASP A 55 -1.71 -19.52 -28.33
C ASP A 55 -1.15 -20.82 -27.75
N THR A 56 -0.51 -20.75 -26.58
CA THR A 56 -0.02 -21.94 -25.88
C THR A 56 -1.17 -22.90 -25.53
N VAL A 57 -2.31 -22.38 -25.09
CA VAL A 57 -3.47 -23.21 -24.74
C VAL A 57 -4.08 -23.87 -25.99
N LEU A 58 -4.23 -23.12 -27.09
CA LEU A 58 -4.76 -23.66 -28.35
C LEU A 58 -3.83 -24.71 -28.94
N HIS A 59 -2.52 -24.45 -28.98
CA HIS A 59 -1.53 -25.41 -29.46
C HIS A 59 -1.63 -26.75 -28.73
N LYS A 60 -1.84 -26.73 -27.41
CA LYS A 60 -1.92 -27.96 -26.60
C LYS A 60 -3.25 -28.70 -26.69
N ASN A 61 -4.36 -28.02 -26.95
CA ASN A 61 -5.69 -28.58 -26.71
C ASN A 61 -6.62 -28.61 -27.93
N TYR A 62 -6.35 -27.83 -28.97
CA TYR A 62 -7.30 -27.58 -30.05
C TYR A 62 -7.76 -28.88 -30.74
N ASP A 63 -6.82 -29.72 -31.20
CA ASP A 63 -7.17 -30.95 -31.93
C ASP A 63 -7.97 -31.92 -31.06
N ARG A 64 -7.63 -32.01 -29.77
CA ARG A 64 -8.37 -32.81 -28.78
C ARG A 64 -9.81 -32.32 -28.60
N TRP A 65 -10.02 -31.00 -28.57
CA TRP A 65 -11.36 -30.43 -28.45
C TRP A 65 -12.21 -30.68 -29.70
N GLN A 66 -11.60 -30.61 -30.90
CA GLN A 66 -12.30 -30.95 -32.14
C GLN A 66 -12.65 -32.45 -32.18
N ALA A 67 -11.69 -33.33 -31.88
CA ALA A 67 -11.86 -34.78 -31.92
C ALA A 67 -12.90 -35.30 -30.90
N ARG A 68 -13.00 -34.65 -29.72
CA ARG A 68 -13.99 -34.99 -28.69
C ARG A 68 -15.31 -34.23 -28.83
N SER A 69 -15.47 -33.43 -29.88
CA SER A 69 -16.64 -32.58 -30.09
C SER A 69 -17.00 -31.73 -28.86
N ASP A 70 -16.00 -31.08 -28.25
CA ASP A 70 -16.21 -30.21 -27.09
C ASP A 70 -17.21 -29.10 -27.47
N PRO A 71 -18.38 -29.00 -26.81
CA PRO A 71 -19.45 -28.11 -27.24
C PRO A 71 -19.06 -26.63 -27.19
N ARG A 72 -17.99 -26.29 -26.46
CA ARG A 72 -17.50 -24.90 -26.37
C ARG A 72 -16.75 -24.46 -27.63
N TYR A 73 -16.15 -25.40 -28.37
CA TYR A 73 -15.12 -25.11 -29.38
C TYR A 73 -15.26 -25.90 -30.67
N VAL A 74 -16.03 -26.99 -30.70
CA VAL A 74 -16.22 -27.82 -31.90
C VAL A 74 -16.71 -26.98 -33.08
N GLY A 75 -16.08 -27.18 -34.24
CA GLY A 75 -16.41 -26.46 -35.47
C GLY A 75 -15.91 -25.00 -35.53
N LYS A 76 -15.26 -24.50 -34.48
CA LYS A 76 -14.65 -23.16 -34.47
C LYS A 76 -13.18 -23.20 -34.84
N THR A 77 -12.72 -22.20 -35.59
CA THR A 77 -11.29 -22.00 -35.87
C THR A 77 -10.56 -21.52 -34.61
N ARG A 78 -9.23 -21.62 -34.61
CA ARG A 78 -8.38 -21.09 -33.51
C ARG A 78 -8.65 -19.60 -33.26
N ASP A 79 -8.78 -18.80 -34.31
CA ASP A 79 -9.03 -17.35 -34.18
C ASP A 79 -10.43 -17.07 -33.62
N GLN A 80 -11.46 -17.80 -34.08
CA GLN A 80 -12.81 -17.68 -33.50
C GLN A 80 -12.85 -18.02 -32.00
N ILE A 81 -12.02 -18.99 -31.56
CA ILE A 81 -11.89 -19.31 -30.13
C ILE A 81 -11.19 -18.19 -29.37
N LYS A 82 -10.12 -17.60 -29.94
CA LYS A 82 -9.44 -16.42 -29.35
C LYS A 82 -10.39 -15.24 -29.20
N ASP A 83 -11.14 -14.92 -30.25
CA ASP A 83 -12.12 -13.84 -30.25
C ASP A 83 -13.21 -14.10 -29.22
N GLN A 84 -13.70 -15.34 -29.12
CA GLN A 84 -14.64 -15.73 -28.07
C GLN A 84 -14.07 -15.52 -26.66
N TRP A 85 -12.82 -15.93 -26.40
CA TRP A 85 -12.18 -15.71 -25.10
C TRP A 85 -11.98 -14.23 -24.79
N LYS A 86 -11.54 -13.45 -25.78
CA LYS A 86 -11.35 -12.00 -25.66
C LYS A 86 -12.68 -11.30 -25.34
N ALA A 87 -13.73 -11.57 -26.13
CA ALA A 87 -15.06 -10.99 -25.92
C ALA A 87 -15.65 -11.37 -24.55
N LYS A 88 -15.50 -12.63 -24.13
CA LYS A 88 -15.91 -13.06 -22.78
C LYS A 88 -15.14 -12.34 -21.68
N GLY A 89 -13.83 -12.15 -21.85
CA GLY A 89 -12.99 -11.41 -20.91
C GLY A 89 -13.37 -9.92 -20.82
N GLU A 90 -13.60 -9.27 -21.96
CA GLU A 90 -14.04 -7.87 -22.02
C GLU A 90 -15.41 -7.68 -21.37
N SER A 91 -16.38 -8.54 -21.69
CA SER A 91 -17.71 -8.51 -21.08
C SER A 91 -17.65 -8.73 -19.57
N ALA A 92 -16.92 -9.74 -19.10
CA ALA A 92 -16.76 -10.02 -17.67
C ALA A 92 -16.11 -8.84 -16.93
N ARG A 93 -15.08 -8.21 -17.52
CA ARG A 93 -14.42 -7.04 -16.96
C ARG A 93 -15.35 -5.84 -16.87
N ASN A 94 -16.09 -5.53 -17.93
CA ASN A 94 -16.99 -4.37 -17.97
C ASN A 94 -18.13 -4.53 -16.96
N LEU A 95 -18.75 -5.71 -16.89
CA LEU A 95 -19.80 -6.01 -15.92
C LEU A 95 -19.25 -6.00 -14.48
N GLY A 96 -18.02 -6.46 -14.27
CA GLY A 96 -17.34 -6.33 -12.98
C GLY A 96 -17.17 -4.87 -12.57
N VAL A 97 -16.62 -4.02 -13.44
CA VAL A 97 -16.48 -2.57 -13.18
C VAL A 97 -17.82 -1.92 -12.85
N GLN A 98 -18.86 -2.25 -13.62
CA GLN A 98 -20.20 -1.72 -13.37
C GLN A 98 -20.76 -2.17 -12.02
N MET A 99 -20.55 -3.44 -11.64
CA MET A 99 -20.97 -3.97 -10.34
C MET A 99 -20.31 -3.21 -9.18
N HIS A 100 -18.98 -3.02 -9.22
CA HIS A 100 -18.27 -2.25 -8.20
C HIS A 100 -18.79 -0.80 -8.10
N GLN A 101 -18.93 -0.13 -9.24
CA GLN A 101 -19.46 1.24 -9.28
C GLN A 101 -20.87 1.35 -8.68
N MET A 102 -21.75 0.39 -8.94
CA MET A 102 -23.10 0.39 -8.38
C MET A 102 -23.12 0.08 -6.89
N ILE A 103 -22.28 -0.85 -6.42
CA ILE A 103 -22.13 -1.17 -4.99
C ILE A 103 -21.58 0.05 -4.25
N ASP A 104 -20.55 0.70 -4.76
CA ASP A 104 -19.94 1.88 -4.12
C ASP A 104 -20.92 3.05 -4.03
N ARG A 105 -21.65 3.36 -5.11
CA ARG A 105 -22.74 4.33 -5.08
C ARG A 105 -23.79 3.99 -4.03
N LYS A 106 -24.15 2.71 -3.92
CA LYS A 106 -25.14 2.26 -2.95
C LYS A 106 -24.66 2.40 -1.51
N LEU A 107 -23.40 2.07 -1.24
CA LEU A 107 -22.76 2.25 0.07
C LEU A 107 -22.67 3.74 0.47
N ASN A 108 -22.55 4.63 -0.51
CA ASN A 108 -22.50 6.09 -0.30
C ASN A 108 -23.86 6.79 -0.45
N GLU A 109 -24.97 6.04 -0.51
CA GLU A 109 -26.35 6.56 -0.66
C GLU A 109 -26.54 7.47 -1.90
N GLU A 110 -25.77 7.24 -2.95
CA GLU A 110 -25.85 7.98 -4.21
C GLU A 110 -26.96 7.45 -5.12
N ALA A 111 -27.41 8.29 -6.06
CA ALA A 111 -28.39 7.89 -7.05
C ALA A 111 -27.87 6.75 -7.94
N LEU A 112 -28.62 5.65 -7.99
CA LEU A 112 -28.35 4.52 -8.87
C LEU A 112 -29.00 4.75 -10.23
N ASP A 113 -28.18 4.91 -11.26
CA ASP A 113 -28.64 4.81 -12.65
C ASP A 113 -28.43 3.38 -13.13
N VAL A 114 -29.45 2.53 -12.95
CA VAL A 114 -29.42 1.14 -13.41
C VAL A 114 -29.82 1.10 -14.89
N GLY A 115 -28.98 1.72 -15.74
CA GLY A 115 -29.15 1.72 -17.19
C GLY A 115 -29.07 0.32 -17.80
N ASP A 116 -28.22 -0.55 -17.24
CA ASP A 116 -28.17 -1.99 -17.57
C ASP A 116 -28.71 -2.82 -16.40
N LYS A 117 -29.81 -3.53 -16.66
CA LYS A 117 -30.47 -4.41 -15.69
C LYS A 117 -29.74 -5.75 -15.49
N SER A 118 -28.71 -6.04 -16.29
CA SER A 118 -27.94 -7.29 -16.19
C SER A 118 -27.21 -7.49 -14.86
N ILE A 119 -26.99 -6.40 -14.12
CA ILE A 119 -26.29 -6.38 -12.81
C ILE A 119 -27.26 -6.47 -11.61
N LEU A 120 -28.57 -6.43 -11.85
CA LEU A 120 -29.57 -6.50 -10.77
C LEU A 120 -29.42 -7.74 -9.86
N PRO A 121 -29.12 -8.96 -10.37
CA PRO A 121 -28.92 -10.12 -9.51
C PRO A 121 -27.80 -9.92 -8.49
N GLU A 122 -26.66 -9.39 -8.92
CA GLU A 122 -25.51 -9.13 -8.06
C GLU A 122 -25.81 -8.05 -7.00
N LEU A 123 -26.61 -7.03 -7.34
CA LEU A 123 -27.03 -6.01 -6.37
C LEU A 123 -27.99 -6.57 -5.32
N ILE A 124 -28.89 -7.48 -5.70
CA ILE A 124 -29.78 -8.17 -4.75
C ILE A 124 -28.96 -9.04 -3.81
N GLN A 125 -28.01 -9.81 -4.36
CA GLN A 125 -27.08 -10.64 -3.57
C GLN A 125 -26.24 -9.78 -2.60
N PHE A 126 -25.76 -8.62 -3.04
CA PHE A 126 -25.09 -7.65 -2.18
C PHE A 126 -26.00 -7.15 -1.04
N ASP A 127 -27.26 -6.82 -1.34
CA ASP A 127 -28.23 -6.37 -0.33
C ASP A 127 -28.51 -7.44 0.72
N HIS A 128 -28.64 -8.70 0.30
CA HIS A 128 -28.78 -9.83 1.21
C HIS A 128 -27.56 -9.95 2.11
N PHE A 129 -26.34 -9.92 1.55
CA PHE A 129 -25.11 -9.97 2.34
C PHE A 129 -25.03 -8.85 3.38
N MET A 130 -25.27 -7.60 2.99
CA MET A 130 -25.20 -6.45 3.90
C MET A 130 -26.23 -6.54 5.02
N ARG A 131 -27.42 -7.07 4.74
CA ARG A 131 -28.48 -7.29 5.74
C ARG A 131 -28.12 -8.42 6.70
N ASP A 132 -27.65 -9.54 6.18
CA ASP A 132 -27.47 -10.77 6.94
C ASP A 132 -26.24 -10.68 7.88
N GLU A 133 -25.25 -9.85 7.54
CA GLU A 133 -24.01 -9.67 8.32
C GLU A 133 -23.98 -8.43 9.24
N GLU A 134 -25.02 -7.58 9.18
CA GLU A 134 -25.17 -6.36 10.01
C GLU A 134 -23.91 -5.46 10.05
N LEU A 135 -23.23 -5.33 8.90
CA LEU A 135 -21.93 -4.66 8.82
C LEU A 135 -22.03 -3.15 9.05
N GLN A 136 -20.93 -2.57 9.57
CA GLN A 136 -20.73 -1.12 9.69
C GLN A 136 -19.64 -0.66 8.70
N PRO A 137 -20.00 -0.32 7.44
CA PRO A 137 -19.05 0.23 6.47
C PRO A 137 -18.27 1.41 7.04
N TYR A 138 -16.95 1.40 6.83
CA TYR A 138 -16.08 2.49 7.23
C TYR A 138 -15.49 3.25 6.04
N ARG A 139 -15.05 2.51 5.02
CA ARG A 139 -14.52 3.06 3.76
C ARG A 139 -14.87 2.11 2.61
N SER A 140 -15.31 2.65 1.48
CA SER A 140 -15.49 1.93 0.22
C SER A 140 -14.62 2.54 -0.87
N GLU A 141 -14.25 1.73 -1.88
CA GLU A 141 -13.37 2.10 -3.00
C GLU A 141 -12.15 2.95 -2.56
N TRP A 142 -11.56 2.57 -1.42
CA TRP A 142 -10.55 3.40 -0.76
C TRP A 142 -9.18 3.21 -1.38
N THR A 143 -8.63 4.31 -1.91
CA THR A 143 -7.31 4.33 -2.52
C THR A 143 -6.22 4.33 -1.44
N ILE A 144 -5.36 3.31 -1.46
CA ILE A 144 -4.25 3.12 -0.54
C ILE A 144 -2.92 3.00 -1.28
N PHE A 145 -1.81 3.29 -0.59
CA PHE A 145 -0.48 3.14 -1.19
C PHE A 145 0.64 2.83 -0.20
N ASP A 146 1.73 2.28 -0.74
CA ASP A 146 3.04 2.16 -0.09
C ASP A 146 4.03 3.09 -0.79
N GLU A 147 4.44 4.16 -0.10
CA GLU A 147 5.33 5.19 -0.64
C GLU A 147 6.69 4.62 -1.05
N GLU A 148 7.29 3.76 -0.21
CA GLU A 148 8.63 3.20 -0.45
C GLU A 148 8.58 2.16 -1.57
N ALA A 149 7.57 1.29 -1.54
CA ALA A 149 7.41 0.23 -2.54
C ALA A 149 6.81 0.76 -3.87
N ARG A 150 6.38 2.02 -3.92
CA ARG A 150 5.72 2.64 -5.08
C ARG A 150 4.59 1.77 -5.64
N ILE A 151 3.75 1.25 -4.75
CA ILE A 151 2.56 0.47 -5.09
C ILE A 151 1.30 1.20 -4.61
N GLY A 152 0.28 1.26 -5.47
CA GLY A 152 -1.07 1.71 -5.13
C GLY A 152 -2.10 0.58 -5.23
N GLY A 153 -3.25 0.76 -4.60
CA GLY A 153 -4.39 -0.15 -4.70
C GLY A 153 -5.69 0.52 -4.28
N THR A 154 -6.81 -0.09 -4.67
CA THR A 154 -8.14 0.32 -4.24
C THR A 154 -8.76 -0.83 -3.46
N VAL A 155 -9.21 -0.53 -2.24
CA VAL A 155 -9.90 -1.46 -1.34
C VAL A 155 -11.40 -1.33 -1.55
N ASP A 156 -12.07 -2.41 -1.92
CA ASP A 156 -13.51 -2.37 -2.21
C ASP A 156 -14.35 -1.96 -0.99
N LEU A 157 -14.15 -2.61 0.15
CA LEU A 157 -14.82 -2.28 1.40
C LEU A 157 -13.96 -2.61 2.62
N LEU A 158 -13.89 -1.67 3.55
CA LEU A 158 -13.36 -1.83 4.89
C LEU A 158 -14.50 -1.62 5.90
N VAL A 159 -14.71 -2.59 6.78
CA VAL A 159 -15.75 -2.57 7.82
C VAL A 159 -15.10 -2.48 9.19
N THR A 160 -15.63 -1.66 10.08
CA THR A 160 -15.15 -1.59 11.47
C THR A 160 -15.88 -2.59 12.36
N ASN A 161 -15.14 -3.27 13.23
CA ASN A 161 -15.65 -4.13 14.29
C ASN A 161 -15.81 -3.32 15.59
N GLU A 162 -16.62 -3.83 16.53
CA GLU A 162 -16.84 -3.18 17.84
C GLU A 162 -15.55 -3.00 18.67
N ASP A 163 -14.57 -3.89 18.50
CA ASP A 163 -13.27 -3.84 19.18
C ASP A 163 -12.27 -2.84 18.56
N GLY A 164 -12.68 -2.14 17.49
CA GLY A 164 -11.86 -1.18 16.75
C GLY A 164 -10.94 -1.80 15.70
N THR A 165 -10.93 -3.12 15.54
CA THR A 165 -10.30 -3.76 14.37
C THR A 165 -11.18 -3.59 13.13
N CYS A 166 -10.66 -3.95 11.96
CA CYS A 166 -11.39 -3.87 10.70
C CYS A 166 -11.39 -5.20 9.94
N ASP A 167 -12.44 -5.45 9.17
CA ASP A 167 -12.52 -6.53 8.20
C ASP A 167 -12.36 -5.95 6.79
N LEU A 168 -11.50 -6.59 6.00
CA LEU A 168 -11.29 -6.27 4.60
C LEU A 168 -12.19 -7.16 3.74
N ILE A 169 -13.06 -6.56 2.93
CA ILE A 169 -14.01 -7.26 2.07
C ILE A 169 -13.74 -6.85 0.64
N ASP A 170 -13.73 -7.84 -0.26
CA ASP A 170 -13.49 -7.64 -1.69
C ASP A 170 -14.56 -8.40 -2.50
N TRP A 171 -15.19 -7.68 -3.42
CA TRP A 171 -16.28 -8.17 -4.24
C TRP A 171 -15.72 -8.88 -5.46
N LYS A 172 -16.29 -10.05 -5.81
CA LYS A 172 -15.87 -10.78 -7.00
C LYS A 172 -17.06 -11.24 -7.82
N ARG A 173 -17.19 -10.64 -9.01
CA ARG A 173 -18.18 -11.02 -10.02
C ARG A 173 -17.77 -12.28 -10.77
N THR A 174 -18.11 -13.46 -10.27
CA THR A 174 -17.76 -14.73 -10.95
C THR A 174 -18.57 -15.91 -10.43
N SER A 175 -18.82 -16.90 -11.28
CA SER A 175 -19.32 -18.24 -10.92
C SER A 175 -18.20 -19.28 -10.72
N LYS A 176 -16.93 -18.88 -10.89
CA LYS A 176 -15.79 -19.78 -10.68
C LYS A 176 -15.62 -20.11 -9.21
N ASP A 177 -15.06 -21.29 -8.94
CA ASP A 177 -14.67 -21.67 -7.59
C ASP A 177 -13.62 -20.69 -7.04
N LEU A 178 -13.91 -20.11 -5.88
CA LEU A 178 -13.02 -19.23 -5.11
C LEU A 178 -12.54 -19.88 -3.81
N SER A 179 -12.83 -21.16 -3.60
CA SER A 179 -12.39 -21.91 -2.43
C SER A 179 -10.90 -22.29 -2.52
N PRO A 180 -10.26 -22.68 -1.40
CA PRO A 180 -8.88 -23.19 -1.42
C PRO A 180 -8.65 -24.39 -2.35
N SER A 181 -9.71 -25.15 -2.65
CA SER A 181 -9.67 -26.30 -3.57
C SER A 181 -9.90 -25.93 -5.04
N ALA A 182 -10.00 -24.64 -5.36
CA ALA A 182 -10.14 -24.18 -6.74
C ALA A 182 -9.05 -24.78 -7.63
N GLN A 183 -9.47 -25.28 -8.79
CA GLN A 183 -8.62 -26.08 -9.67
C GLN A 183 -7.34 -25.33 -10.06
N SER A 184 -6.21 -26.03 -9.88
CA SER A 184 -4.91 -25.63 -10.38
C SER A 184 -4.22 -26.77 -11.14
N TRP A 185 -3.28 -26.40 -12.01
CA TRP A 185 -2.43 -27.34 -12.76
C TRP A 185 -0.93 -27.08 -12.53
N ARG A 186 -0.61 -26.11 -11.67
CA ARG A 186 0.75 -25.64 -11.39
C ARG A 186 0.80 -24.82 -10.11
N ASN A 187 2.01 -24.50 -9.69
CA ASN A 187 2.23 -23.54 -8.61
C ASN A 187 2.46 -22.13 -9.15
N MET A 188 2.31 -21.17 -8.25
CA MET A 188 2.73 -19.78 -8.43
C MET A 188 4.25 -19.67 -8.59
N LYS A 189 4.76 -18.47 -8.83
CA LYS A 189 6.17 -18.19 -9.12
C LYS A 189 6.88 -17.54 -7.94
N GLY A 190 8.21 -17.66 -7.90
CA GLY A 190 9.05 -16.95 -6.91
C GLY A 190 8.75 -17.34 -5.46
N CYS A 191 8.65 -16.35 -4.57
CA CYS A 191 8.34 -16.55 -3.15
C CYS A 191 6.94 -17.12 -2.88
N MET A 192 6.10 -17.26 -3.91
CA MET A 192 4.79 -17.91 -3.82
C MET A 192 4.80 -19.36 -4.34
N SER A 193 5.95 -19.93 -4.70
CA SER A 193 6.05 -21.23 -5.38
C SER A 193 5.54 -22.46 -4.60
N ASP A 194 5.31 -22.32 -3.29
CA ASP A 194 4.68 -23.34 -2.45
C ASP A 194 3.14 -23.33 -2.55
N TYR A 195 2.55 -22.35 -3.23
CA TYR A 195 1.11 -22.20 -3.38
C TYR A 195 0.66 -22.51 -4.80
N GLU A 196 -0.49 -23.17 -4.92
CA GLU A 196 -1.13 -23.44 -6.21
C GLU A 196 -1.54 -22.15 -6.92
N ASP A 197 -1.31 -22.09 -8.24
CA ASP A 197 -1.76 -20.99 -9.11
C ASP A 197 -3.26 -21.09 -9.44
N ASN A 198 -4.10 -20.96 -8.41
CA ASN A 198 -5.57 -20.94 -8.52
C ASN A 198 -6.16 -19.55 -8.22
N THR A 199 -7.46 -19.40 -8.48
CA THR A 199 -8.24 -18.17 -8.24
C THR A 199 -8.15 -17.73 -6.77
N TYR A 200 -8.30 -18.66 -5.82
CA TYR A 200 -8.21 -18.36 -4.39
C TYR A 200 -6.87 -17.74 -4.00
N ASN A 201 -5.74 -18.37 -4.36
CA ASN A 201 -4.42 -17.87 -3.97
C ASN A 201 -4.06 -16.54 -4.65
N ARG A 202 -4.55 -16.31 -5.87
CA ARG A 202 -4.38 -15.01 -6.56
C ARG A 202 -5.08 -13.87 -5.82
N TYR A 203 -6.34 -14.06 -5.40
CA TYR A 203 -7.08 -13.05 -4.62
C TYR A 203 -6.58 -12.94 -3.18
N ARG A 204 -6.22 -14.06 -2.55
CA ARG A 204 -5.58 -14.09 -1.22
C ARG A 204 -4.32 -13.24 -1.20
N LEU A 205 -3.46 -13.37 -2.23
CA LEU A 205 -2.24 -12.59 -2.36
C LEU A 205 -2.53 -11.09 -2.44
N GLN A 206 -3.55 -10.69 -3.22
CA GLN A 206 -4.00 -9.30 -3.31
C GLN A 206 -4.43 -8.74 -1.94
N LEU A 207 -5.35 -9.43 -1.25
CA LEU A 207 -5.84 -8.98 0.07
C LEU A 207 -4.74 -8.93 1.12
N CYS A 208 -3.79 -9.87 1.11
CA CYS A 208 -2.67 -9.82 2.05
C CYS A 208 -1.75 -8.62 1.81
N VAL A 209 -1.58 -8.19 0.55
CA VAL A 209 -0.83 -6.96 0.25
C VAL A 209 -1.60 -5.71 0.70
N TYR A 210 -2.91 -5.65 0.46
CA TYR A 210 -3.73 -4.55 1.00
C TYR A 210 -3.67 -4.48 2.51
N ARG A 211 -3.82 -5.61 3.19
CA ARG A 211 -3.65 -5.72 4.64
C ARG A 211 -2.28 -5.19 5.08
N MET A 212 -1.19 -5.60 4.42
CA MET A 212 0.16 -5.13 4.75
C MET A 212 0.26 -3.59 4.66
N ILE A 213 -0.24 -3.01 3.57
CA ILE A 213 -0.22 -1.55 3.35
C ILE A 213 -1.03 -0.84 4.44
N LEU A 214 -2.24 -1.32 4.71
CA LEU A 214 -3.15 -0.76 5.72
C LEU A 214 -2.56 -0.81 7.13
N GLU A 215 -2.00 -1.96 7.54
CA GLU A 215 -1.40 -2.15 8.86
C GLU A 215 -0.12 -1.33 9.03
N ALA A 216 0.73 -1.25 8.00
CA ALA A 216 2.02 -0.57 8.06
C ALA A 216 1.91 0.96 7.96
N ASN A 217 1.06 1.46 7.05
CA ASN A 217 1.05 2.88 6.67
C ASN A 217 -0.15 3.63 7.23
N TYR A 218 -1.29 2.96 7.40
CA TYR A 218 -2.54 3.62 7.79
C TYR A 218 -2.92 3.39 9.25
N GLY A 219 -2.20 2.53 9.98
CA GLY A 219 -2.51 2.20 11.37
C GLY A 219 -3.83 1.43 11.54
N VAL A 220 -4.32 0.80 10.46
CA VAL A 220 -5.54 -0.01 10.47
C VAL A 220 -5.20 -1.44 10.86
N SER A 221 -5.85 -1.98 11.90
CA SER A 221 -5.66 -3.38 12.29
C SER A 221 -6.67 -4.28 11.60
N ILE A 222 -6.22 -5.23 10.77
CA ILE A 222 -7.10 -6.13 10.01
C ILE A 222 -7.33 -7.43 10.79
N ARG A 223 -8.57 -7.68 11.20
CA ARG A 223 -9.00 -8.92 11.86
C ARG A 223 -9.21 -10.02 10.83
N ALA A 224 -10.14 -9.82 9.89
CA ALA A 224 -10.47 -10.78 8.85
C ALA A 224 -10.34 -10.20 7.44
N MET A 225 -10.19 -11.09 6.47
CA MET A 225 -10.22 -10.78 5.04
C MET A 225 -11.23 -11.72 4.39
N ARG A 226 -12.12 -11.20 3.54
CA ARG A 226 -13.20 -11.96 2.93
C ARG A 226 -13.32 -11.63 1.45
N LEU A 227 -13.60 -12.65 0.64
CA LEU A 227 -14.14 -12.47 -0.70
C LEU A 227 -15.65 -12.70 -0.63
N VAL A 228 -16.41 -11.81 -1.25
CA VAL A 228 -17.85 -12.00 -1.44
C VAL A 228 -18.10 -12.21 -2.92
N GLN A 229 -18.48 -13.44 -3.25
CA GLN A 229 -18.73 -13.89 -4.59
C GLN A 229 -20.17 -13.55 -4.99
N LEU A 230 -20.30 -12.79 -6.07
CA LEU A 230 -21.57 -12.34 -6.63
C LEU A 230 -21.63 -12.77 -8.10
N SER A 231 -22.78 -13.25 -8.57
CA SER A 231 -22.97 -13.56 -9.98
C SER A 231 -24.43 -13.80 -10.32
N SER A 232 -24.86 -13.34 -11.50
CA SER A 232 -26.12 -13.74 -12.12
C SER A 232 -26.30 -15.25 -12.34
N GLU A 233 -25.21 -16.05 -12.29
CA GLU A 233 -25.27 -17.52 -12.39
C GLU A 233 -25.42 -18.22 -11.02
N LEU A 234 -25.37 -17.47 -9.93
CA LEU A 234 -25.59 -17.96 -8.57
C LEU A 234 -27.00 -17.57 -8.13
N GLU A 235 -27.66 -18.44 -7.37
CA GLU A 235 -28.93 -18.10 -6.73
C GLU A 235 -28.72 -17.07 -5.60
N GLU A 236 -27.61 -17.19 -4.87
CA GLU A 236 -27.27 -16.34 -3.72
C GLU A 236 -25.77 -16.05 -3.65
N TYR A 237 -25.37 -15.03 -2.88
CA TYR A 237 -23.96 -14.72 -2.61
C TYR A 237 -23.24 -15.88 -1.90
N ILE A 238 -21.91 -15.94 -2.06
CA ILE A 238 -21.05 -16.87 -1.32
C ILE A 238 -19.90 -16.11 -0.67
N VAL A 239 -19.72 -16.28 0.64
CA VAL A 239 -18.61 -15.67 1.40
C VAL A 239 -17.47 -16.67 1.52
N HIS A 240 -16.25 -16.22 1.21
CA HIS A 240 -15.03 -16.99 1.38
C HIS A 240 -14.09 -16.29 2.35
N ASP A 241 -13.85 -16.91 3.50
CA ASP A 241 -12.86 -16.42 4.47
C ASP A 241 -11.43 -16.66 3.95
N ILE A 242 -10.64 -15.58 3.93
CA ILE A 242 -9.29 -15.60 3.38
C ILE A 242 -8.28 -15.65 4.50
N LYS A 243 -7.55 -16.77 4.55
CA LYS A 243 -6.44 -16.95 5.50
C LYS A 243 -5.28 -16.03 5.11
N ALA A 244 -4.70 -15.33 6.08
CA ALA A 244 -3.49 -14.56 5.84
C ALA A 244 -2.33 -15.45 5.35
N LEU A 245 -1.46 -14.91 4.49
CA LEU A 245 -0.17 -15.53 4.19
C LEU A 245 0.78 -15.39 5.38
N PRO A 246 1.77 -16.29 5.54
CA PRO A 246 2.81 -16.14 6.55
C PRO A 246 3.51 -14.78 6.41
N ARG A 247 3.85 -14.14 7.53
CA ARG A 247 4.51 -12.82 7.55
C ARG A 247 5.77 -12.77 6.70
N GLU A 248 6.55 -13.85 6.71
CA GLU A 248 7.79 -13.95 5.94
C GLU A 248 7.55 -13.91 4.42
N VAL A 249 6.47 -14.55 3.95
CA VAL A 249 6.10 -14.53 2.52
C VAL A 249 5.73 -13.10 2.10
N ILE A 250 4.95 -12.40 2.92
CA ILE A 250 4.57 -11.00 2.67
C ILE A 250 5.79 -10.07 2.68
N LYS A 251 6.73 -10.29 3.60
CA LYS A 251 8.00 -9.56 3.63
C LYS A 251 8.79 -9.76 2.33
N GLN A 252 8.92 -11.00 1.87
CA GLN A 252 9.60 -11.31 0.61
C GLN A 252 8.90 -10.68 -0.60
N ILE A 253 7.56 -10.66 -0.65
CA ILE A 253 6.80 -9.98 -1.70
C ILE A 253 7.14 -8.49 -1.73
N ARG A 254 7.15 -7.82 -0.57
CA ARG A 254 7.52 -6.40 -0.48
C ARG A 254 8.97 -6.16 -0.89
N GLU A 255 9.90 -7.03 -0.48
CA GLU A 255 11.32 -6.95 -0.85
C GLU A 255 11.54 -7.09 -2.36
N VAL A 256 10.83 -8.01 -3.01
CA VAL A 256 10.82 -8.13 -4.48
C VAL A 256 10.41 -6.79 -5.09
N ARG A 257 9.35 -6.14 -4.58
CA ARG A 257 8.96 -4.85 -5.11
C ARG A 257 10.04 -3.79 -4.89
N LEU A 258 10.56 -3.67 -3.66
CA LEU A 258 11.59 -2.67 -3.34
C LEU A 258 12.82 -2.81 -4.23
N SER A 259 13.18 -4.03 -4.62
CA SER A 259 14.29 -4.28 -5.57
C SER A 259 14.01 -3.82 -7.01
N GLN A 260 12.74 -3.59 -7.36
CA GLN A 260 12.28 -3.15 -8.69
C GLN A 260 12.03 -1.64 -8.76
N VAL A 261 12.12 -0.95 -7.63
CA VAL A 261 11.98 0.50 -7.56
C VAL A 261 13.39 1.09 -7.50
N GLU A 262 13.66 2.04 -8.39
CA GLU A 262 14.92 2.80 -8.32
C GLU A 262 15.01 3.44 -6.93
N PRO A 263 16.14 3.29 -6.21
CA PRO A 263 16.29 3.92 -4.91
C PRO A 263 16.05 5.42 -5.07
N LEU A 264 15.27 6.00 -4.16
CA LEU A 264 15.08 7.45 -4.06
C LEU A 264 16.44 8.12 -4.23
N SER A 265 16.64 8.76 -5.38
CA SER A 265 17.84 9.58 -5.57
C SER A 265 17.69 10.72 -4.58
N LEU A 266 18.43 10.62 -3.47
CA LEU A 266 18.71 11.77 -2.64
C LEU A 266 19.49 12.71 -3.55
N SER A 267 18.80 13.67 -4.15
CA SER A 267 19.43 14.88 -4.65
C SER A 267 19.98 15.61 -3.42
N VAL A 268 21.12 15.15 -2.93
CA VAL A 268 21.98 15.99 -2.12
C VAL A 268 22.30 17.18 -3.02
N PRO A 269 21.92 18.41 -2.68
CA PRO A 269 22.34 19.56 -3.46
C PRO A 269 23.87 19.52 -3.51
N THR A 270 24.44 19.26 -4.69
CA THR A 270 25.89 19.17 -4.90
C THR A 270 26.59 20.50 -4.60
N SER A 271 25.83 21.54 -4.29
CA SER A 271 26.32 22.78 -3.72
C SER A 271 25.26 23.35 -2.78
N ILE A 272 25.45 23.17 -1.47
CA ILE A 272 25.14 24.27 -0.57
C ILE A 272 26.14 25.36 -0.96
N GLN A 273 25.78 26.25 -1.88
CA GLN A 273 26.46 27.52 -1.96
C GLN A 273 26.15 28.24 -0.66
N LEU A 274 27.06 28.12 0.31
CA LEU A 274 27.22 29.12 1.34
C LEU A 274 27.44 30.43 0.58
N LYS A 275 26.39 31.25 0.45
CA LYS A 275 26.58 32.64 0.08
C LYS A 275 27.49 33.22 1.16
N SER A 276 28.76 33.39 0.84
CA SER A 276 29.67 34.24 1.60
C SER A 276 29.13 35.66 1.47
N ARG A 277 28.18 36.02 2.33
CA ARG A 277 27.77 37.41 2.51
C ARG A 277 28.84 38.07 3.38
N ALA A 278 30.01 38.26 2.80
CA ALA A 278 31.01 39.18 3.30
C ALA A 278 30.83 40.46 2.49
N GLU A 279 29.80 41.24 2.81
CA GLU A 279 29.70 42.65 2.40
C GLU A 279 28.63 43.33 3.27
N ASP A 280 29.11 44.36 3.96
CA ASP A 280 28.42 45.39 4.75
C ASP A 280 27.68 44.97 6.03
N ILE A 281 28.44 44.71 7.10
CA ILE A 281 27.97 44.89 8.48
C ILE A 281 29.00 45.77 9.20
N PRO A 282 28.60 46.91 9.80
CA PRO A 282 29.53 47.84 10.44
C PRO A 282 30.24 47.17 11.63
N ASN A 283 31.57 47.26 11.60
CA ASN A 283 32.48 46.73 12.61
C ASN A 283 32.19 47.40 13.96
N THR A 284 31.52 46.70 14.86
CA THR A 284 31.32 47.10 16.25
C THR A 284 31.86 46.00 17.16
N ASP A 285 32.39 46.40 18.31
CA ASP A 285 33.17 45.56 19.24
C ASP A 285 32.40 44.32 19.77
N GLU A 286 31.09 44.21 19.52
CA GLU A 286 30.27 43.05 19.87
C GLU A 286 30.59 41.79 19.02
N HIS A 287 31.05 41.96 17.77
CA HIS A 287 31.35 40.82 16.89
C HIS A 287 32.64 40.06 17.26
N ALA A 288 33.57 40.70 17.98
CA ALA A 288 34.77 40.05 18.49
C ALA A 288 34.47 39.16 19.71
N ALA A 289 33.39 39.45 20.46
CA ALA A 289 32.96 38.67 21.62
C ALA A 289 32.24 37.36 21.21
N MET A 290 31.33 37.41 20.23
CA MET A 290 30.59 36.23 19.75
C MET A 290 31.47 35.17 19.09
N ASN A 291 32.52 35.56 18.36
CA ASN A 291 33.46 34.62 17.75
C ASN A 291 34.40 33.96 18.78
N LYS A 292 34.49 34.51 19.99
CA LYS A 292 35.26 33.93 21.09
C LYS A 292 34.45 32.87 21.84
N GLU A 293 33.14 33.07 22.00
CA GLU A 293 32.23 32.08 22.62
C GLU A 293 32.07 30.80 21.78
N TRP A 294 32.05 30.91 20.45
CA TRP A 294 31.95 29.74 19.56
C TRP A 294 33.20 28.84 19.59
N LYS A 295 34.35 29.36 20.01
CA LYS A 295 35.58 28.57 20.16
C LYS A 295 35.70 27.92 21.54
N THR A 296 34.78 28.18 22.47
CA THR A 296 34.87 27.69 23.85
C THR A 296 33.70 26.81 24.29
N SER A 297 32.64 26.64 23.49
CA SER A 297 31.54 25.72 23.85
C SER A 297 31.88 24.27 23.53
N SER A 298 31.54 23.38 24.46
CA SER A 298 31.74 21.94 24.28
C SER A 298 30.75 21.40 23.25
N ALA A 299 31.10 20.31 22.56
CA ALA A 299 30.24 19.69 21.56
C ALA A 299 28.84 19.29 22.09
N ALA A 300 28.67 19.16 23.41
CA ALA A 300 27.40 18.85 24.06
C ALA A 300 26.42 20.04 24.02
N ASP A 301 26.90 21.27 24.16
CA ASP A 301 26.04 22.47 24.21
C ASP A 301 25.43 22.79 22.83
N ASN A 302 26.18 22.50 21.78
CA ASN A 302 25.74 22.65 20.39
C ASN A 302 24.69 21.59 19.99
N LEU A 303 24.71 20.40 20.63
CA LEU A 303 23.73 19.35 20.42
C LEU A 303 22.40 19.68 21.13
N ASP A 304 22.45 20.27 22.32
CA ASP A 304 21.25 20.66 23.07
C ASP A 304 20.48 21.81 22.37
N GLN A 305 21.18 22.77 21.74
CA GLN A 305 20.53 23.79 20.90
C GLN A 305 19.91 23.20 19.63
N ALA A 306 20.57 22.25 18.96
CA ALA A 306 20.01 21.57 17.78
C ALA A 306 18.76 20.73 18.15
N MET A 307 18.77 20.10 19.32
CA MET A 307 17.64 19.33 19.85
C MET A 307 16.49 20.20 20.35
N GLN A 308 16.75 21.41 20.86
CA GLN A 308 15.70 22.38 21.18
C GLN A 308 14.90 22.81 19.93
N GLN A 309 15.52 22.86 18.75
CA GLN A 309 14.80 23.13 17.50
C GLN A 309 13.95 21.92 17.04
N LEU A 310 14.43 20.68 17.24
CA LEU A 310 13.65 19.47 16.99
C LEU A 310 12.45 19.31 17.95
N THR A 311 12.49 19.94 19.13
CA THR A 311 11.41 19.90 20.13
C THR A 311 10.11 20.56 19.67
N TYR A 312 10.15 21.34 18.57
CA TYR A 312 8.95 21.97 18.01
C TYR A 312 8.09 21.00 17.16
N CYS A 313 8.63 19.84 16.77
CA CYS A 313 7.92 18.84 15.96
C CYS A 313 7.95 17.47 16.65
N GLY A 314 6.99 17.20 17.54
CA GLY A 314 6.64 15.82 17.92
C GLY A 314 6.92 15.42 19.38
N ASN A 315 5.83 15.34 20.15
CA ASN A 315 5.58 14.40 21.24
C ASN A 315 6.60 14.30 22.41
N ARG A 316 6.52 15.24 23.37
CA ARG A 316 7.30 15.30 24.63
C ARG A 316 7.27 14.02 25.50
N LYS A 317 6.30 13.11 25.31
CA LYS A 317 6.16 11.88 26.12
C LYS A 317 7.20 10.80 25.76
N TRP A 318 7.65 10.73 24.50
CA TRP A 318 8.68 9.78 24.07
C TRP A 318 10.06 10.15 24.62
N LEU A 319 10.38 11.45 24.60
CA LEU A 319 11.64 12.00 25.12
C LEU A 319 11.81 11.77 26.65
N LYS A 320 10.74 11.77 27.44
CA LYS A 320 10.88 11.51 28.88
C LYS A 320 11.19 10.05 29.22
N LYS A 321 10.89 9.10 28.33
CA LYS A 321 11.01 7.66 28.61
C LYS A 321 12.39 7.07 28.24
N ASN A 322 13.15 7.76 27.37
CA ASN A 322 14.43 7.28 26.82
C ASN A 322 15.66 8.10 27.26
N LYS A 323 15.50 8.99 28.24
CA LYS A 323 16.60 9.76 28.82
C LYS A 323 17.28 8.91 29.91
N SER A 324 18.54 8.55 29.70
CA SER A 324 19.32 7.87 30.75
C SER A 324 19.74 8.84 31.85
N SER A 325 20.10 8.31 33.02
CA SER A 325 20.58 9.07 34.18
C SER A 325 21.89 9.82 33.94
N SER A 326 22.59 9.56 32.84
CA SER A 326 23.80 10.28 32.40
C SER A 326 23.54 11.34 31.31
N GLY A 327 22.28 11.60 30.95
CA GLY A 327 21.93 12.60 29.93
C GLY A 327 22.09 12.15 28.48
N LEU A 328 22.58 10.93 28.23
CA LEU A 328 22.71 10.33 26.90
C LEU A 328 21.41 9.64 26.45
N TRP A 329 21.05 9.85 25.18
CA TRP A 329 19.88 9.26 24.52
C TRP A 329 20.24 7.89 23.91
N ARG A 330 19.55 6.81 24.31
CA ARG A 330 19.69 5.51 23.66
C ARG A 330 18.68 5.36 22.54
N VAL A 331 19.13 5.38 21.28
CA VAL A 331 18.31 4.99 20.14
C VAL A 331 18.55 3.50 19.89
N LYS A 332 17.60 2.63 20.24
CA LYS A 332 17.58 1.26 19.71
C LYS A 332 17.11 1.34 18.26
N ALA A 333 18.05 1.29 17.32
CA ALA A 333 17.74 1.15 15.91
C ALA A 333 17.23 -0.26 15.64
N THR A 334 15.91 -0.45 15.65
CA THR A 334 15.30 -1.62 15.02
C THR A 334 15.20 -1.32 13.52
N THR A 335 16.18 -1.83 12.77
CA THR A 335 16.10 -2.12 11.33
C THR A 335 15.48 -1.05 10.42
N ALA A 336 16.00 0.17 10.48
CA ALA A 336 15.97 1.10 9.35
C ALA A 336 17.43 1.47 9.05
N ALA A 337 17.93 1.11 7.87
CA ALA A 337 19.31 1.32 7.48
C ALA A 337 19.61 2.82 7.35
N LEU A 338 20.22 3.42 8.37
CA LEU A 338 20.79 4.76 8.31
C LEU A 338 21.86 4.79 7.20
N HIS A 339 21.56 5.45 6.08
CA HIS A 339 22.55 5.79 5.07
C HIS A 339 23.34 7.01 5.58
N CYS A 340 24.63 6.82 5.84
CA CYS A 340 25.52 7.89 6.29
C CYS A 340 26.56 8.19 5.20
N THR A 341 26.56 9.43 4.70
CA THR A 341 27.47 9.89 3.64
C THR A 341 28.60 10.74 4.23
N PRO A 342 29.88 10.43 3.95
CA PRO A 342 31.01 11.23 4.42
C PRO A 342 31.11 12.58 3.68
N LEU A 343 31.19 13.69 4.42
CA LEU A 343 31.53 15.01 3.88
C LEU A 343 33.05 15.20 3.88
N LYS A 344 33.72 14.71 2.83
CA LYS A 344 35.15 15.04 2.61
C LYS A 344 35.30 16.50 2.16
N PRO A 345 36.31 17.26 2.66
CA PRO A 345 37.43 16.84 3.51
C PRO A 345 37.22 17.11 5.01
N SER A 346 35.99 17.41 5.46
CA SER A 346 35.70 18.01 6.77
C SER A 346 35.65 17.06 7.99
N GLY A 347 35.80 15.74 7.79
CA GLY A 347 35.67 14.77 8.89
C GLY A 347 34.27 14.72 9.52
N LYS A 348 33.24 15.15 8.79
CA LYS A 348 31.83 15.08 9.20
C LYS A 348 31.08 14.04 8.37
N TYR A 349 30.00 13.50 8.93
CA TYR A 349 29.05 12.65 8.21
C TYR A 349 27.65 13.24 8.28
N VAL A 350 26.84 12.97 7.26
CA VAL A 350 25.41 13.28 7.23
C VAL A 350 24.67 11.96 7.25
N CYS A 351 23.83 11.76 8.26
CA CYS A 351 22.86 10.67 8.26
C CYS A 351 21.48 11.29 8.04
N SER A 352 20.77 10.84 7.01
CA SER A 352 19.41 11.30 6.71
C SER A 352 18.42 10.19 7.02
N ASN A 353 17.33 10.53 7.69
CA ASN A 353 16.17 9.65 7.80
C ASN A 353 14.89 10.44 7.50
N ARG A 354 13.88 9.77 6.95
CA ARG A 354 12.60 10.41 6.59
C ARG A 354 11.55 9.99 7.63
N PHE A 355 10.92 10.97 8.28
CA PHE A 355 9.89 10.73 9.29
C PHE A 355 8.65 11.53 8.90
N HIS A 356 7.56 10.86 8.54
CA HIS A 356 6.28 11.48 8.14
C HIS A 356 6.47 12.56 7.05
N GLY A 357 7.09 12.20 5.92
CA GLY A 357 7.34 13.12 4.80
C GLY A 357 8.41 14.21 5.05
N LYS A 358 8.90 14.39 6.28
CA LYS A 358 9.95 15.37 6.61
C LYS A 358 11.33 14.72 6.65
N GLN A 359 12.28 15.33 5.95
CA GLN A 359 13.68 14.90 5.96
C GLN A 359 14.36 15.42 7.23
N VAL A 360 14.88 14.50 8.05
CA VAL A 360 15.67 14.82 9.23
C VAL A 360 17.14 14.59 8.89
N LEU A 361 17.96 15.63 9.01
CA LEU A 361 19.40 15.60 8.76
C LEU A 361 20.15 15.66 10.09
N LEU A 362 20.93 14.63 10.38
CA LEU A 362 21.86 14.59 11.51
C LEU A 362 23.28 14.76 10.99
N VAL A 363 23.99 15.79 11.46
CA VAL A 363 25.39 16.04 11.12
C VAL A 363 26.26 15.72 12.34
N GLY A 364 27.16 14.74 12.21
CA GLY A 364 28.08 14.34 13.28
C GLY A 364 29.55 14.41 12.86
N SER A 365 30.47 14.37 13.83
CA SER A 365 31.92 14.26 13.60
C SER A 365 32.42 12.85 13.94
N TYR A 366 33.51 12.39 13.30
CA TYR A 366 34.07 11.04 13.47
C TYR A 366 34.42 10.66 14.93
N ALA A 367 34.52 11.61 15.85
CA ALA A 367 34.84 11.36 17.25
C ALA A 367 33.73 10.62 18.03
N SER A 368 32.53 10.47 17.47
CA SER A 368 31.40 9.78 18.12
C SER A 368 31.09 8.39 17.55
N ALA A 369 31.91 7.88 16.63
CA ALA A 369 31.66 6.62 15.91
C ALA A 369 32.29 5.37 16.58
N ILE A 370 32.96 5.53 17.73
CA ILE A 370 33.54 4.41 18.49
C ILE A 370 32.91 4.42 19.88
N MET A 371 31.76 3.77 20.02
CA MET A 371 31.29 3.00 21.18
C MET A 371 29.85 2.58 20.89
N ILE A 372 29.72 1.37 20.34
CA ILE A 372 28.46 0.65 20.11
C ILE A 372 27.88 0.18 21.45
#